data_AF-A0AAU5ZV77-F1
#
_entry.id   AF-A0AAU5ZV77-F1
#
_cell.length_a   1.000
_cell.length_b   1.000
_cell.length_c   1.000
_cell.angle_alpha   90.00
_cell.angle_beta   90.00
_cell.angle_gamma   90.00
#
_symmetry.space_group_name_H-M   'P 1'
#
loop_
_entity.id
_entity.type
_entity.pdbx_description
1 polymer ?
#
loop_
_entity_poly.entity_id
_entity_poly.type
_entity_poly.pdbx_seq_one_letter_code
_entity_poly.pdbx_strand_id
1 'polypeptide(L)'
;MPNRPRVAPLVLVMAVALLTSGCFLGPSDPADVTVFGARAEGGAIVVKIPLCPSDALRRVEVTDWDKAEDANPPIVWWASGPRTASAKRGVVRLWSAEGFERHAAKPAPVPGTLDVAYVDTSGEGLDYVLGLHAVVTAKLRPGQYWTDDGPRTAVQIDAQLDCHDST
;
A
#
# COMPACT_ATOMS: atom_id res chain seq x y z
N MET A 1 -53.22 57.23 -8.29
CA MET A 1 -51.79 57.02 -8.58
C MET A 1 -51.02 57.98 -7.69
N PRO A 2 -50.02 57.61 -6.86
CA PRO A 2 -49.31 56.35 -6.64
C PRO A 2 -49.58 55.75 -5.25
N ASN A 3 -49.58 54.42 -5.09
CA ASN A 3 -49.77 53.80 -3.78
C ASN A 3 -48.87 52.57 -3.63
N ARG A 4 -47.82 52.73 -2.81
CA ARG A 4 -47.02 51.75 -2.03
C ARG A 4 -45.73 52.48 -1.63
N PRO A 5 -45.10 52.22 -0.47
CA PRO A 5 -45.07 50.92 0.22
C PRO A 5 -45.17 51.01 1.76
N ARG A 6 -45.72 50.00 2.44
CA ARG A 6 -45.33 49.71 3.83
C ARG A 6 -45.24 48.19 4.07
N VAL A 7 -44.00 47.73 3.90
CA VAL A 7 -43.27 46.78 4.76
C VAL A 7 -44.10 45.66 5.40
N ALA A 8 -43.98 44.46 4.82
CA ALA A 8 -44.33 43.22 5.51
C ALA A 8 -43.29 42.93 6.61
N PRO A 9 -43.70 42.44 7.80
CA PRO A 9 -42.76 42.02 8.82
C PRO A 9 -42.03 40.76 8.34
N LEU A 10 -40.72 40.84 8.26
CA LEU A 10 -39.83 39.73 7.99
C LEU A 10 -39.94 38.75 9.18
N VAL A 11 -40.72 37.68 9.04
CA VAL A 11 -40.73 36.59 10.02
C VAL A 11 -39.43 35.82 9.85
N LEU A 12 -38.51 36.08 10.77
CA LEU A 12 -37.22 35.43 10.90
C LEU A 12 -37.44 33.98 11.35
N VAL A 13 -37.48 33.04 10.40
CA VAL A 13 -37.41 31.61 10.71
C VAL A 13 -35.93 31.21 10.73
N MET A 14 -35.34 31.23 11.92
CA MET A 14 -34.03 30.64 12.20
C MET A 14 -34.15 29.12 12.14
N ALA A 15 -33.94 28.55 10.94
CA ALA A 15 -33.74 27.11 10.80
C ALA A 15 -32.27 26.79 11.08
N VAL A 16 -32.00 26.43 12.34
CA VAL A 16 -30.75 25.81 12.78
C VAL A 16 -30.69 24.41 12.17
N ALA A 17 -29.94 24.25 11.08
CA ALA A 17 -29.62 22.95 10.51
C ALA A 17 -28.17 22.61 10.88
N LEU A 18 -28.09 21.82 11.94
CA LEU A 18 -27.01 21.01 12.47
C LEU A 18 -25.79 20.79 11.56
N LEU A 19 -24.64 21.07 12.17
CA LEU A 19 -23.32 20.56 11.83
C LEU A 19 -23.38 19.08 11.44
N THR A 20 -23.33 18.78 10.15
CA THR A 20 -22.62 17.58 9.74
C THR A 20 -21.15 17.97 9.70
N SER A 21 -20.48 17.76 10.82
CA SER A 21 -19.05 17.49 10.86
C SER A 21 -18.82 16.27 9.97
N GLY A 22 -18.83 16.47 8.66
CA GLY A 22 -18.23 15.53 7.74
C GLY A 22 -16.77 15.51 8.13
N CYS A 23 -16.37 14.51 8.91
CA CYS A 23 -15.00 14.04 8.90
C CYS A 23 -14.72 13.70 7.45
N PHE A 24 -14.19 14.67 6.72
CA PHE A 24 -13.55 14.45 5.46
C PHE A 24 -12.32 13.60 5.80
N LEU A 25 -12.47 12.28 5.72
CA LEU A 25 -11.37 11.32 5.65
C LEU A 25 -10.69 11.47 4.28
N GLY A 26 -10.26 12.68 3.96
CA GLY A 26 -9.23 12.90 2.95
C GLY A 26 -7.91 12.44 3.56
N PRO A 27 -6.96 11.98 2.74
CA PRO A 27 -5.71 11.40 3.22
C PRO A 27 -4.96 12.44 4.06
N SER A 28 -5.01 12.29 5.38
CA SER A 28 -4.09 12.93 6.30
C SER A 28 -3.05 11.89 6.69
N ASP A 29 -2.19 11.55 5.74
CA ASP A 29 -0.91 10.96 6.07
C ASP A 29 0.15 11.73 5.26
N PRO A 30 1.14 12.40 5.90
CA PRO A 30 2.30 12.88 5.16
C PRO A 30 2.85 11.70 4.35
N ALA A 31 3.01 11.88 3.04
CA ALA A 31 3.45 10.84 2.10
C ALA A 31 4.43 9.88 2.77
N ASP A 32 3.95 8.68 3.08
CA ASP A 32 4.71 7.70 3.81
C ASP A 32 5.96 7.41 2.97
N VAL A 33 7.12 7.92 3.41
CA VAL A 33 8.40 7.86 2.66
C VAL A 33 8.98 6.44 2.64
N THR A 34 8.26 5.50 3.22
CA THR A 34 8.61 4.10 3.41
C THR A 34 8.50 3.36 2.07
N VAL A 35 9.64 3.16 1.40
CA VAL A 35 9.67 2.52 0.07
C VAL A 35 9.79 1.00 0.15
N PHE A 36 9.09 0.29 -0.73
CA PHE A 36 9.32 -1.15 -0.91
C PHE A 36 10.40 -1.36 -1.98
N GLY A 37 11.18 -2.43 -1.85
CA GLY A 37 12.11 -2.85 -2.90
C GLY A 37 11.51 -3.90 -3.80
N ALA A 38 11.81 -3.88 -5.10
CA ALA A 38 11.46 -4.97 -6.00
C ALA A 38 12.58 -5.33 -6.96
N ARG A 39 12.66 -6.59 -7.39
CA ARG A 39 13.58 -7.02 -8.47
C ARG A 39 12.98 -8.13 -9.30
N ALA A 40 13.39 -8.21 -10.55
CA ALA A 40 13.14 -9.38 -11.37
C ALA A 40 14.21 -10.45 -11.10
N GLU A 41 13.80 -11.69 -10.86
CA GLU A 41 14.70 -12.81 -10.60
C GLU A 41 14.12 -14.10 -11.20
N GLY A 42 14.76 -14.66 -12.23
CA GLY A 42 14.32 -15.93 -12.85
C GLY A 42 12.86 -15.91 -13.32
N GLY A 43 12.40 -14.79 -13.89
CA GLY A 43 11.03 -14.62 -14.39
C GLY A 43 9.96 -14.34 -13.32
N ALA A 44 10.34 -14.24 -12.04
CA ALA A 44 9.45 -13.77 -10.99
C ALA A 44 9.82 -12.36 -10.53
N ILE A 45 8.87 -11.69 -9.90
CA ILE A 45 9.11 -10.45 -9.17
C ILE A 45 9.31 -10.81 -7.70
N VAL A 46 10.44 -10.38 -7.14
CA VAL A 46 10.76 -10.52 -5.72
C VAL A 46 10.65 -9.15 -5.08
N VAL A 47 9.76 -9.03 -4.12
CA VAL A 47 9.53 -7.81 -3.33
C VAL A 47 10.23 -7.96 -1.99
N LYS A 48 10.85 -6.88 -1.52
CA LYS A 48 11.33 -6.70 -0.15
C LYS A 48 10.47 -5.64 0.51
N ILE A 49 9.62 -6.12 1.41
CA ILE A 49 8.76 -5.34 2.30
C ILE A 49 9.61 -4.93 3.51
N PRO A 50 9.66 -3.64 3.87
CA PRO A 50 10.38 -3.17 5.06
C PRO A 50 9.73 -3.74 6.32
N LEU A 51 10.53 -4.29 7.22
CA LEU A 51 10.06 -4.78 8.53
C LEU A 51 11.11 -4.48 9.60
N CYS A 52 10.65 -4.15 10.81
CA CYS A 52 11.56 -4.09 11.94
C CYS A 52 12.10 -5.49 12.29
N PRO A 53 13.30 -5.57 12.89
CA PRO A 53 13.92 -6.86 13.22
C PRO A 53 13.09 -7.77 14.14
N SER A 54 12.26 -7.17 15.00
CA SER A 54 11.35 -7.87 15.92
C SER A 54 10.09 -8.41 15.24
N ASP A 55 9.75 -7.89 14.07
CA ASP A 55 8.48 -8.14 13.43
C ASP A 55 8.60 -9.27 12.41
N ALA A 56 7.46 -9.86 12.09
CA ALA A 56 7.36 -10.83 11.02
C ALA A 56 6.17 -10.53 10.12
N LEU A 57 6.38 -10.71 8.83
CA LEU A 57 5.31 -10.73 7.86
C LEU A 57 4.26 -11.76 8.28
N ARG A 58 2.97 -11.44 8.09
CA ARG A 58 1.87 -12.37 8.31
C ARG A 58 1.12 -12.66 7.01
N ARG A 59 0.87 -11.62 6.22
CA ARG A 59 0.13 -11.68 4.96
C ARG A 59 0.63 -10.61 4.01
N VAL A 60 0.53 -10.90 2.72
CA VAL A 60 0.74 -9.97 1.62
C VAL A 60 -0.46 -10.06 0.68
N GLU A 61 -0.91 -8.92 0.18
CA GLU A 61 -1.95 -8.78 -0.82
C GLU A 61 -1.44 -7.93 -1.98
N VAL A 62 -1.91 -8.24 -3.17
CA VAL A 62 -1.55 -7.51 -4.38
C VAL A 62 -2.83 -7.10 -5.09
N THR A 63 -2.97 -5.80 -5.27
CA THR A 63 -4.09 -5.15 -5.94
C THR A 63 -3.70 -4.72 -7.35
N ASP A 64 -4.64 -4.80 -8.28
CA ASP A 64 -4.50 -4.26 -9.63
C ASP A 64 -4.57 -2.73 -9.59
N TRP A 65 -3.41 -2.07 -9.51
CA TRP A 65 -3.34 -0.61 -9.44
C TRP A 65 -3.66 0.06 -10.78
N ASP A 66 -3.62 -0.68 -11.89
CA ASP A 66 -4.08 -0.16 -13.20
C ASP A 66 -5.61 0.12 -13.18
N LYS A 67 -6.31 -0.33 -12.14
CA LYS A 67 -7.74 -0.11 -11.90
C LYS A 67 -8.02 0.61 -10.58
N ALA A 68 -7.09 1.41 -10.09
CA ALA A 68 -7.24 2.13 -8.81
C ALA A 68 -8.48 3.05 -8.73
N GLU A 69 -9.00 3.51 -9.87
CA GLU A 69 -10.22 4.33 -9.95
C GLU A 69 -11.53 3.52 -9.80
N ASP A 70 -11.46 2.19 -9.86
CA ASP A 70 -12.62 1.34 -9.61
C ASP A 70 -13.06 1.47 -8.16
N ALA A 71 -14.38 1.42 -7.91
CA ALA A 71 -14.92 1.54 -6.55
C ALA A 71 -14.36 0.48 -5.56
N ASN A 72 -13.88 -0.66 -6.10
CA ASN A 72 -13.14 -1.68 -5.36
C ASN A 72 -12.08 -2.28 -6.31
N PRO A 73 -10.84 -1.76 -6.31
CA PRO A 73 -9.80 -2.31 -7.16
C PRO A 73 -9.53 -3.78 -6.75
N PRO A 74 -9.43 -4.71 -7.71
CA PRO A 74 -9.43 -6.14 -7.40
C PRO A 74 -8.09 -6.58 -6.80
N ILE A 75 -8.16 -7.33 -5.70
CA ILE A 75 -7.02 -8.13 -5.21
C ILE A 75 -6.78 -9.26 -6.22
N VAL A 76 -5.67 -9.20 -6.93
CA VAL A 76 -5.29 -10.16 -7.97
C VAL A 76 -4.45 -11.31 -7.43
N TRP A 77 -3.84 -11.16 -6.25
CA TRP A 77 -3.11 -12.23 -5.57
C TRP A 77 -2.93 -11.94 -4.09
N TRP A 78 -2.67 -12.99 -3.32
CA TRP A 78 -2.31 -12.91 -1.91
C TRP A 78 -1.49 -14.12 -1.49
N ALA A 79 -0.75 -13.97 -0.40
CA ALA A 79 -0.14 -15.08 0.33
C ALA A 79 -0.14 -14.83 1.84
N SER A 80 -0.20 -15.89 2.65
CA SER A 80 -0.26 -15.79 4.11
C SER A 80 0.39 -16.97 4.81
N GLY A 81 0.78 -16.75 6.07
CA GLY A 81 1.43 -17.74 6.91
C GLY A 81 2.85 -18.04 6.42
N PRO A 82 3.80 -17.09 6.52
CA PRO A 82 5.15 -17.33 6.06
C PRO A 82 5.87 -18.39 6.90
N ARG A 83 6.51 -19.32 6.22
CA ARG A 83 7.17 -20.51 6.78
C ARG A 83 8.69 -20.39 6.79
N THR A 84 9.28 -19.66 5.83
CA THR A 84 10.73 -19.50 5.74
C THR A 84 11.19 -18.22 6.43
N ALA A 85 12.45 -18.21 6.89
CA ALA A 85 13.05 -17.01 7.48
C ALA A 85 13.06 -15.82 6.50
N SER A 86 13.19 -16.08 5.20
CA SER A 86 13.16 -15.04 4.17
C SER A 86 11.76 -14.41 4.04
N ALA A 87 10.71 -15.23 3.97
CA ALA A 87 9.34 -14.75 3.87
C ALA A 87 8.89 -14.02 5.15
N LYS A 88 9.28 -14.54 6.32
CA LYS A 88 9.04 -13.86 7.61
C LYS A 88 9.68 -12.48 7.67
N ARG A 89 10.87 -12.31 7.07
CA ARG A 89 11.57 -11.02 6.94
C ARG A 89 11.15 -10.22 5.70
N GLY A 90 9.94 -10.42 5.19
CA GLY A 90 9.37 -9.55 4.15
C GLY A 90 9.93 -9.75 2.74
N VAL A 91 10.68 -10.82 2.46
CA VAL A 91 11.08 -11.16 1.08
C VAL A 91 10.03 -12.06 0.46
N VAL A 92 9.28 -11.53 -0.51
CA VAL A 92 8.13 -12.18 -1.15
C VAL A 92 8.41 -12.41 -2.62
N ARG A 93 8.36 -13.66 -3.08
CA ARG A 93 8.37 -13.98 -4.51
C ARG A 93 6.93 -14.00 -5.00
N LEU A 94 6.51 -12.94 -5.69
CA LEU A 94 5.13 -12.80 -6.15
C LEU A 94 4.71 -13.96 -7.04
N TRP A 95 3.43 -14.31 -6.95
CA TRP A 95 2.77 -15.38 -7.71
C TRP A 95 3.28 -16.79 -7.40
N SER A 96 4.18 -16.94 -6.43
CA SER A 96 4.73 -18.21 -5.99
C SER A 96 4.12 -18.64 -4.66
N ALA A 97 4.01 -19.96 -4.45
CA ALA A 97 3.73 -20.56 -3.15
C ALA A 97 4.94 -20.47 -2.19
N GLU A 98 6.11 -20.14 -2.73
CA GLU A 98 7.38 -20.24 -2.04
C GLU A 98 7.40 -19.41 -0.76
N GLY A 99 7.72 -20.07 0.35
CA GLY A 99 7.83 -19.41 1.64
C GLY A 99 6.51 -19.19 2.37
N PHE A 100 5.35 -19.51 1.80
CA PHE A 100 4.03 -19.30 2.43
C PHE A 100 3.24 -20.59 2.56
N GLU A 101 2.36 -20.64 3.55
CA GLU A 101 1.42 -21.75 3.78
C GLU A 101 0.26 -21.74 2.80
N ARG A 102 -0.32 -20.55 2.58
CA ARG A 102 -1.50 -20.34 1.73
C ARG A 102 -1.22 -19.23 0.74
N HIS A 103 -1.68 -19.37 -0.49
CA HIS A 103 -1.52 -18.38 -1.53
C HIS A 103 -2.60 -18.51 -2.60
N ALA A 104 -2.84 -17.42 -3.34
CA ALA A 104 -3.64 -17.43 -4.56
C ALA A 104 -2.83 -17.98 -5.75
N ALA A 105 -3.56 -18.35 -6.81
CA ALA A 105 -2.96 -18.61 -8.12
C ALA A 105 -2.44 -17.30 -8.74
N LYS A 106 -1.47 -17.42 -9.65
CA LYS A 106 -0.99 -16.29 -10.46
C LYS A 106 -2.14 -15.66 -11.25
N PRO A 107 -2.29 -14.33 -11.28
CA PRO A 107 -3.30 -13.68 -12.09
C PRO A 107 -2.99 -13.79 -13.59
N ALA A 108 -4.04 -13.82 -14.39
CA ALA A 108 -3.99 -13.79 -15.85
C ALA A 108 -5.13 -12.89 -16.36
N PRO A 109 -4.84 -11.72 -16.96
CA PRO A 109 -3.50 -11.15 -17.18
C PRO A 109 -2.81 -10.69 -15.88
N VAL A 110 -1.49 -10.47 -15.93
CA VAL A 110 -0.73 -9.84 -14.85
C VAL A 110 -0.83 -8.31 -15.04
N PRO A 111 -1.23 -7.52 -14.02
CA PRO A 111 -1.26 -6.06 -14.13
C PRO A 111 0.13 -5.47 -14.38
N GLY A 112 0.19 -4.33 -15.06
CA GLY A 112 1.41 -3.57 -15.30
C GLY A 112 1.87 -2.80 -14.05
N THR A 113 0.92 -2.35 -13.24
CA THR A 113 1.17 -1.67 -11.96
C THR A 113 0.50 -2.43 -10.83
N LEU A 114 1.26 -2.70 -9.78
CA LEU A 114 0.80 -3.45 -8.62
C LEU A 114 0.78 -2.52 -7.42
N ASP A 115 -0.26 -2.60 -6.62
CA ASP A 115 -0.18 -2.13 -5.24
C ASP A 115 0.03 -3.33 -4.32
N VAL A 116 1.11 -3.30 -3.54
CA VAL A 116 1.52 -4.41 -2.67
C VAL A 116 1.32 -4.00 -1.23
N ALA A 117 0.27 -4.53 -0.62
CA ALA A 117 -0.04 -4.32 0.79
C ALA A 117 0.47 -5.49 1.64
N TYR A 118 0.85 -5.22 2.88
CA TYR A 118 1.17 -6.25 3.85
C TYR A 118 0.50 -6.03 5.19
N VAL A 119 0.47 -7.10 5.97
CA VAL A 119 0.16 -7.04 7.40
C VAL A 119 1.22 -7.87 8.12
N ASP A 120 1.72 -7.34 9.23
CA ASP A 120 2.70 -8.01 10.10
C ASP A 120 2.01 -8.80 11.23
N THR A 121 2.79 -9.18 12.25
CA THR A 121 2.31 -9.85 13.46
C THR A 121 1.61 -8.92 14.45
N SER A 122 1.90 -7.62 14.45
CA SER A 122 1.19 -6.64 15.28
C SER A 122 -0.22 -6.36 14.75
N GLY A 123 -0.45 -6.62 13.47
CA GLY A 123 -1.69 -6.30 12.77
C GLY A 123 -1.63 -4.98 12.02
N GLU A 124 -0.50 -4.28 12.10
CA GLU A 124 -0.19 -3.09 11.32
C GLU A 124 0.33 -3.50 9.93
N GLY A 125 0.27 -2.55 8.99
CA GLY A 125 0.55 -2.80 7.59
C GLY A 125 0.68 -1.52 6.80
N LEU A 126 1.49 -1.57 5.75
CA LEU A 126 1.62 -0.52 4.75
C LEU A 126 1.42 -1.12 3.37
N ASP A 127 1.24 -0.25 2.39
CA ASP A 127 1.18 -0.59 0.98
C ASP A 127 2.21 0.21 0.17
N TYR A 128 2.46 -0.24 -1.05
CA TYR A 128 3.40 0.43 -1.95
C TYR A 128 3.14 0.06 -3.40
N VAL A 129 3.11 1.08 -4.26
CA VAL A 129 2.85 0.94 -5.69
C VAL A 129 4.15 0.62 -6.46
N LEU A 130 4.13 -0.47 -7.21
CA LEU A 130 5.24 -0.97 -8.02
C LEU A 130 4.87 -1.01 -9.51
N GLY A 131 5.59 -0.26 -10.33
CA GLY A 131 5.53 -0.38 -11.79
C GLY A 131 6.39 -1.54 -12.28
N LEU A 132 5.77 -2.61 -12.81
CA LEU A 132 6.52 -3.81 -13.22
C LEU A 132 7.53 -3.54 -14.32
N HIS A 133 7.22 -2.65 -15.28
CA HIS A 133 8.17 -2.28 -16.33
C HIS A 133 9.46 -1.66 -15.77
N ALA A 134 9.36 -0.80 -14.75
CA ALA A 134 10.53 -0.21 -14.10
C ALA A 134 11.35 -1.29 -13.38
N VAL A 135 10.68 -2.17 -12.63
CA VAL A 135 11.33 -3.28 -11.91
C VAL A 135 12.10 -4.22 -12.86
N VAL A 136 11.51 -4.60 -13.99
CA VAL A 136 12.13 -5.58 -14.91
C VAL A 136 13.25 -4.98 -15.76
N THR A 137 13.25 -3.66 -15.97
CA THR A 137 14.29 -2.96 -16.74
C THR A 137 15.41 -2.38 -15.88
N ALA A 138 15.23 -2.41 -14.55
CA ALA A 138 16.22 -1.93 -13.59
C ALA A 138 17.56 -2.68 -13.71
N LYS A 139 18.65 -1.93 -13.78
CA LYS A 139 20.02 -2.48 -13.77
C LYS A 139 20.52 -2.55 -12.33
N LEU A 140 20.32 -3.70 -11.70
CA LEU A 140 20.64 -3.93 -10.29
C LEU A 140 21.92 -4.75 -10.12
N ARG A 141 22.71 -4.45 -9.08
CA ARG A 141 23.78 -5.34 -8.62
C ARG A 141 23.19 -6.51 -7.83
N PRO A 142 23.92 -7.62 -7.67
CA PRO A 142 23.49 -8.71 -6.80
C PRO A 142 23.10 -8.21 -5.40
N GLY A 143 21.95 -8.65 -4.90
CA GLY A 143 21.42 -8.27 -3.59
C GLY A 143 20.73 -6.91 -3.52
N GLN A 144 20.66 -6.15 -4.63
CA GLN A 144 19.90 -4.91 -4.70
C GLN A 144 18.46 -5.15 -5.15
N TYR A 145 17.63 -4.18 -4.80
CA TYR A 145 16.24 -4.01 -5.21
C TYR A 145 16.12 -2.63 -5.85
N TRP A 146 15.26 -2.53 -6.85
CA TRP A 146 14.78 -1.27 -7.38
C TRP A 146 13.84 -0.62 -6.37
N THR A 147 13.97 0.71 -6.20
CA THR A 147 13.01 1.61 -5.55
C THR A 147 12.94 2.89 -6.40
N ASP A 148 11.95 3.75 -6.20
CA ASP A 148 11.83 5.00 -6.96
C ASP A 148 13.02 5.97 -6.73
N ASP A 149 13.64 5.93 -5.55
CA ASP A 149 14.84 6.72 -5.22
C ASP A 149 16.16 6.09 -5.70
N GLY A 150 16.09 4.98 -6.43
CA GLY A 150 17.25 4.23 -6.92
C GLY A 150 17.61 2.98 -6.09
N PRO A 151 18.61 2.19 -6.52
CA PRO A 151 18.81 0.84 -5.99
C PRO A 151 19.17 0.79 -4.49
N ARG A 152 18.45 -0.01 -3.72
CA ARG A 152 18.70 -0.25 -2.28
C ARG A 152 18.92 -1.73 -1.98
N THR A 153 19.66 -2.05 -0.93
CA THR A 153 19.76 -3.41 -0.37
C THR A 153 18.60 -3.69 0.58
N ALA A 154 18.36 -4.96 0.92
CA ALA A 154 17.33 -5.30 1.90
C ALA A 154 17.51 -4.58 3.26
N VAL A 155 18.76 -4.47 3.74
CA VAL A 155 19.08 -3.79 5.00
C VAL A 155 18.75 -2.29 4.91
N GLN A 156 19.03 -1.66 3.78
CA GLN A 156 18.69 -0.24 3.58
C GLN A 156 17.19 0.02 3.46
N ILE A 157 16.43 -0.98 3.00
CA ILE A 157 14.97 -0.91 2.98
C ILE A 157 14.42 -1.06 4.40
N ASP A 158 14.91 -2.00 5.19
CA ASP A 158 14.46 -2.16 6.59
C ASP A 158 14.85 -0.96 7.46
N ALA A 159 16.03 -0.39 7.25
CA ALA A 159 16.56 0.73 8.03
C ALA A 159 15.81 2.06 7.86
N GLN A 160 14.78 2.13 7.01
CA GLN A 160 13.94 3.31 6.88
C GLN A 160 12.86 3.40 7.97
N LEU A 161 12.56 2.29 8.63
CA LEU A 161 11.58 2.23 9.71
C LEU A 161 12.22 2.72 11.02
N ASP A 162 11.48 3.53 11.78
CA ASP A 162 11.86 3.89 13.15
C ASP A 162 11.52 2.73 14.10
N CYS A 163 12.37 1.71 14.07
CA CYS A 163 12.21 0.53 14.90
C CYS A 163 12.62 0.85 16.33
N HIS A 164 11.65 0.99 17.22
CA HIS A 164 11.94 1.03 18.64
C HIS A 164 12.36 -0.37 19.10
N ASP A 165 13.58 -0.49 19.61
CA ASP A 165 14.07 -1.69 20.25
C ASP A 165 13.23 -1.99 21.49
N SER A 166 12.24 -2.86 21.34
CA SER A 166 11.51 -3.42 22.48
C SER A 166 12.47 -4.36 23.21
N THR A 167 13.16 -3.81 24.20
CA THR A 167 14.14 -4.51 25.05
C THR A 167 13.45 -5.45 26.02
#